data_AF-A0A2H6NMD3-F1
#
_entry.id   AF-A0A2H6NMD3-F1
#
_cell.length_a   1.000
_cell.length_b   1.000
_cell.length_c   1.000
_cell.angle_alpha   90.00
_cell.angle_beta   90.00
_cell.angle_gamma   90.00
#
_symmetry.space_group_name_H-M   'P 1'
#
loop_
_entity.id
_entity.type
_entity.pdbx_description
1 polymer ?
#
loop_
_entity_poly.entity_id
_entity_poly.type
_entity_poly.pdbx_seq_one_letter_code
_entity_poly.pdbx_strand_id
1 'polypeptide(L)'
;IVSHPKPELWFQELFPLKMCPANASMVTFYGIMFDAGSTGTRIHIYTFIQQSPENPAELKGEVFESVKPGLSAYANQPKKGAETIRKLLEMAKNAVPPSHWNKTPVVLKATAGLRLLPELKAQALLSQVRMVFEDSPFLVPDNSVSIMDGSYEGASYK
;
A
#
# COMPACT_ATOMS: atom_id res chain seq x y z
N ILE A 1 -3.88 21.40 -2.73
CA ILE A 1 -2.98 20.26 -2.45
C ILE A 1 -3.85 19.21 -1.77
N VAL A 2 -4.08 18.06 -2.42
CA VAL A 2 -4.95 17.01 -1.89
C VAL A 2 -4.23 16.39 -0.69
N SER A 3 -4.65 16.72 0.52
CA SER A 3 -4.16 16.08 1.74
C SER A 3 -4.77 14.69 1.80
N HIS A 4 -3.95 13.68 1.50
CA HIS A 4 -4.28 12.30 1.81
C HIS A 4 -4.29 12.16 3.35
N PRO A 5 -5.05 11.21 3.92
CA PRO A 5 -4.93 10.88 5.34
C PRO A 5 -3.46 10.72 5.73
N LYS A 6 -3.08 11.13 6.96
CA LYS A 6 -1.70 10.97 7.44
C LYS A 6 -1.24 9.52 7.16
N PRO A 7 -0.14 9.28 6.41
CA PRO A 7 0.27 7.94 5.98
C PRO A 7 0.40 6.94 7.14
N GLU A 8 0.75 7.46 8.33
CA GLU A 8 0.78 6.70 9.59
C GLU A 8 -0.54 5.96 9.88
N LEU A 9 -1.70 6.58 9.61
CA LEU A 9 -3.01 6.00 9.87
C LEU A 9 -3.32 4.80 8.96
N TRP A 10 -2.74 4.75 7.75
CA TRP A 10 -2.95 3.63 6.84
C TRP A 10 -2.35 2.32 7.33
N PHE A 11 -1.32 2.42 8.16
CA PHE A 11 -0.59 1.27 8.65
C PHE A 11 -0.70 1.08 10.17
N GLN A 12 -1.48 1.91 10.87
CA GLN A 12 -1.67 1.82 12.33
C GLN A 12 -2.09 0.42 12.80
N GLU A 13 -2.96 -0.25 12.03
CA GLU A 13 -3.43 -1.60 12.32
C GLU A 13 -2.56 -2.71 11.70
N LEU A 14 -1.56 -2.33 10.90
CA LEU A 14 -0.75 -3.26 10.10
C LEU A 14 0.65 -3.45 10.69
N PHE A 15 1.15 -2.46 11.43
CA PHE A 15 2.38 -2.57 12.18
C PHE A 15 2.10 -3.12 13.58
N PRO A 16 2.90 -4.09 14.08
CA PRO A 16 2.81 -4.50 15.47
C PRO A 16 2.93 -3.28 16.39
N LEU A 17 1.96 -3.09 17.30
CA LEU A 17 1.85 -1.91 18.19
C LEU A 17 3.07 -1.64 19.09
N LYS A 18 4.08 -2.51 19.08
CA LYS A 18 5.32 -2.40 19.86
C LYS A 18 6.51 -2.89 19.03
N MET A 19 6.91 -2.11 18.03
CA MET A 19 8.13 -2.42 17.24
C MET A 19 9.43 -2.07 17.96
N CYS A 20 9.37 -1.31 19.05
CA CYS A 20 10.52 -1.00 19.90
C CYS A 20 10.50 -1.80 21.22
N PRO A 21 11.49 -2.68 21.47
CA PRO A 21 11.81 -3.17 22.81
C PRO A 21 12.16 -2.01 23.76
N ALA A 22 11.91 -2.17 25.07
CA ALA A 22 12.14 -1.14 26.09
C ALA A 22 13.61 -0.66 26.24
N ASN A 23 14.57 -1.30 25.56
CA ASN A 23 16.00 -0.95 25.55
C ASN A 23 16.54 -0.70 24.12
N ALA A 24 15.68 -0.47 23.12
CA ALA A 24 16.09 -0.41 21.73
C ALA A 24 16.49 1.00 21.26
N SER A 25 17.59 1.04 20.51
CA SER A 25 17.96 2.16 19.63
C SER A 25 16.90 2.36 18.54
N MET A 26 16.79 3.62 18.07
CA MET A 26 16.04 4.08 16.89
C MET A 26 15.71 2.97 15.87
N VAL A 27 14.42 2.66 15.70
CA VAL A 27 13.94 1.64 14.77
C VAL A 27 13.50 2.31 13.47
N THR A 28 14.00 1.82 12.34
CA THR A 28 13.51 2.20 11.01
C THR A 28 12.61 1.11 10.48
N PHE A 29 11.46 1.49 9.91
CA PHE A 29 10.54 0.55 9.28
C PHE A 29 9.86 1.17 8.06
N TYR A 30 9.26 0.32 7.24
CA TYR A 30 8.76 0.70 5.92
C TYR A 30 7.32 0.26 5.76
N GLY A 31 6.57 0.96 4.91
CA GLY A 31 5.22 0.56 4.51
C GLY A 31 5.01 0.82 3.02
N ILE A 32 4.38 -0.13 2.32
CA ILE A 32 4.08 -0.02 0.89
C ILE A 32 2.57 0.10 0.72
N MET A 33 2.13 1.18 0.09
CA MET A 33 0.73 1.47 -0.22
C MET A 33 0.54 1.63 -1.72
N PHE A 34 -0.45 0.94 -2.27
CA PHE A 34 -0.94 1.15 -3.62
C PHE A 34 -2.26 1.91 -3.59
N ASP A 35 -2.33 3.03 -4.32
CA ASP A 35 -3.58 3.70 -4.65
C ASP A 35 -4.00 3.30 -6.06
N ALA A 36 -5.07 2.52 -6.17
CA ALA A 36 -5.55 1.99 -7.44
C ALA A 36 -6.82 2.73 -7.89
N GLY A 37 -6.63 3.75 -8.73
CA GLY A 37 -7.71 4.52 -9.33
C GLY A 37 -8.03 4.14 -10.78
N SER A 38 -8.96 4.90 -11.36
CA SER A 38 -9.38 4.72 -12.75
C SER A 38 -8.38 5.25 -13.77
N THR A 39 -7.72 6.36 -13.45
CA THR A 39 -6.81 7.06 -14.36
C THR A 39 -5.36 6.60 -14.23
N GLY A 40 -5.00 6.02 -13.09
CA GLY A 40 -3.67 5.50 -12.82
C GLY A 40 -3.64 4.66 -11.56
N THR A 41 -2.56 3.90 -11.42
CA THR A 41 -2.20 3.18 -10.21
C THR A 41 -0.90 3.73 -9.69
N ARG A 42 -0.85 4.07 -8.40
CA ARG A 42 0.33 4.64 -7.74
C ARG A 42 0.85 3.66 -6.70
N ILE A 43 2.15 3.68 -6.49
CA ILE A 43 2.81 3.04 -5.35
C ILE A 43 3.47 4.12 -4.51
N HIS A 44 3.36 3.98 -3.20
CA HIS A 44 4.03 4.79 -2.21
C HIS A 44 4.81 3.86 -1.28
N ILE A 45 6.11 4.12 -1.13
CA ILE A 45 7.01 3.40 -0.23
C ILE A 45 7.45 4.39 0.84
N TYR A 46 6.90 4.24 2.03
CA TYR A 46 7.17 5.09 3.16
C TYR A 46 8.31 4.54 4.00
N THR A 47 9.15 5.44 4.51
CA THR A 47 10.17 5.14 5.52
C THR A 47 9.82 5.89 6.80
N PHE A 48 9.70 5.17 7.89
CA PHE A 48 9.41 5.70 9.21
C PHE A 48 10.57 5.45 10.16
N ILE A 49 10.76 6.37 11.11
CA ILE A 49 11.68 6.19 12.21
C ILE A 49 10.92 6.36 13.53
N GLN A 50 11.10 5.42 14.45
CA GLN A 50 10.62 5.52 15.82
C GLN A 50 11.83 5.55 16.77
N GLN A 51 11.98 6.65 17.50
CA GLN A 51 13.12 6.84 18.40
C GLN A 51 13.04 5.94 19.64
N SER A 52 11.83 5.76 20.18
CA SER A 52 11.55 4.92 21.35
C SER A 52 10.08 4.48 21.36
N PRO A 53 9.70 3.45 22.14
CA PRO A 53 8.33 2.94 22.17
C PRO A 53 7.27 3.98 22.57
N GLU A 54 7.64 4.95 23.39
CA GLU A 54 6.77 6.03 23.84
C GLU A 54 6.61 7.18 22.82
N ASN A 55 7.48 7.27 21.82
CA ASN A 55 7.41 8.29 20.78
C ASN A 55 6.61 7.79 19.58
N PRO A 56 5.78 8.66 18.95
CA PRO A 56 5.13 8.32 17.69
C PRO A 56 6.18 8.08 16.61
N ALA A 57 5.85 7.24 15.64
CA ALA A 57 6.68 7.07 14.47
C ALA A 57 6.65 8.33 13.61
N GLU A 58 7.82 8.76 13.16
CA GLU A 58 7.96 9.93 12.28
C GLU A 58 8.18 9.47 10.84
N LEU A 59 7.41 10.02 9.90
CA LEU A 59 7.69 9.86 8.47
C LEU A 59 9.00 10.56 8.11
N LYS A 60 9.97 9.80 7.60
CA LYS A 60 11.28 10.32 7.16
C LYS A 60 11.41 10.48 5.66
N GLY A 61 10.73 9.62 4.90
CA GLY A 61 10.84 9.65 3.45
C GLY A 61 9.71 8.91 2.76
N GLU A 62 9.48 9.28 1.51
CA GLU A 62 8.52 8.68 0.61
C GLU A 62 9.17 8.53 -0.76
N VAL A 63 9.12 7.32 -1.32
CA VAL A 63 9.35 7.08 -2.75
C VAL A 63 7.99 6.82 -3.38
N PHE A 64 7.67 7.54 -4.45
CA PHE A 64 6.40 7.39 -5.15
C PHE A 64 6.62 7.15 -6.63
N GLU A 65 5.71 6.39 -7.25
CA GLU A 65 5.64 6.22 -8.70
C GLU A 65 4.20 6.03 -9.15
N SER A 66 3.91 6.34 -10.42
CA SER A 66 2.58 6.15 -11.00
C SER A 66 2.63 5.58 -12.41
N VAL A 67 1.70 4.69 -12.70
CA VAL A 67 1.53 4.09 -14.03
C VAL A 67 0.11 4.31 -14.54
N LYS A 68 -0.01 4.37 -15.88
CA LYS A 68 -1.27 4.50 -16.59
C LYS A 68 -1.40 3.37 -17.64
N PRO A 69 -2.62 2.93 -17.98
CA PRO A 69 -3.89 3.29 -17.36
C PRO A 69 -4.03 2.72 -15.94
N GLY A 70 -5.04 3.19 -15.18
CA GLY A 70 -5.32 2.69 -13.84
C GLY A 70 -5.84 1.25 -13.83
N LEU A 71 -5.82 0.63 -12.65
CA LEU A 71 -6.15 -0.78 -12.48
C LEU A 71 -7.56 -1.14 -13.01
N SER A 72 -8.53 -0.23 -12.91
CA SER A 72 -9.90 -0.48 -13.40
C SER A 72 -9.99 -0.63 -14.91
N ALA A 73 -9.04 -0.08 -15.68
CA ALA A 73 -9.01 -0.25 -17.14
C ALA A 73 -8.76 -1.71 -17.55
N TYR A 74 -8.22 -2.52 -16.63
CA TYR A 74 -7.95 -3.94 -16.85
C TYR A 74 -9.08 -4.85 -16.38
N ALA A 75 -10.30 -4.34 -16.15
CA ALA A 75 -11.45 -5.12 -15.67
C ALA A 75 -11.75 -6.38 -16.51
N ASN A 76 -11.47 -6.34 -17.81
CA ASN A 76 -11.65 -7.48 -18.72
C ASN A 76 -10.37 -8.31 -18.92
N GLN A 77 -9.22 -7.85 -18.40
CA GLN A 77 -7.92 -8.50 -18.52
C GLN A 77 -7.17 -8.51 -17.17
N PRO A 78 -7.71 -9.16 -16.11
CA PRO A 78 -7.17 -9.05 -14.75
C PRO A 78 -5.67 -9.38 -14.62
N LYS A 79 -5.19 -10.36 -15.38
CA LYS A 79 -3.76 -10.73 -15.43
C LYS A 79 -2.87 -9.56 -15.85
N LYS A 80 -3.28 -8.76 -16.85
CA LYS A 80 -2.51 -7.57 -17.28
C LYS A 80 -2.50 -6.48 -16.20
N GLY A 81 -3.58 -6.35 -15.44
CA GLY A 81 -3.64 -5.49 -14.26
C GLY A 81 -2.63 -5.93 -13.20
N ALA A 82 -2.56 -7.23 -12.91
CA ALA A 82 -1.55 -7.79 -12.00
C ALA A 82 -0.10 -7.56 -12.46
N GLU A 83 0.20 -7.67 -13.76
CA GLU A 83 1.53 -7.34 -14.28
C GLU A 83 1.92 -5.88 -14.02
N THR A 84 0.95 -4.97 -13.99
CA THR A 84 1.18 -3.56 -13.63
C THR A 84 1.58 -3.44 -12.16
N ILE A 85 0.96 -4.21 -11.27
CA ILE A 85 1.31 -4.27 -9.84
C ILE A 85 2.71 -4.88 -9.64
N ARG A 86 3.03 -5.97 -10.34
CA ARG A 86 4.37 -6.60 -10.29
C ARG A 86 5.48 -5.61 -10.63
N LYS A 87 5.31 -4.83 -11.71
CA LYS A 87 6.29 -3.82 -12.12
C LYS A 87 6.55 -2.78 -11.04
N LEU A 88 5.49 -2.31 -10.38
CA LEU A 88 5.61 -1.36 -9.27
C LEU A 88 6.26 -2.00 -8.03
N LEU A 89 5.97 -3.27 -7.74
CA LEU A 89 6.63 -4.00 -6.64
C LEU A 89 8.14 -4.17 -6.84
N GLU A 90 8.62 -4.33 -8.07
CA GLU A 90 10.05 -4.36 -8.34
C GLU A 90 10.75 -3.06 -7.90
N MET A 91 10.05 -1.92 -7.98
CA MET A 91 10.59 -0.67 -7.45
C MET A 91 10.62 -0.65 -5.92
N ALA A 92 9.61 -1.22 -5.26
CA ALA A 92 9.62 -1.38 -3.81
C ALA A 92 10.77 -2.27 -3.33
N LYS A 93 11.12 -3.32 -4.09
CA LYS A 93 12.28 -4.18 -3.77
C LYS A 93 13.61 -3.42 -3.84
N ASN A 94 13.72 -2.44 -4.73
CA ASN A 94 14.91 -1.58 -4.83
C ASN A 94 14.95 -0.51 -3.73
N ALA A 95 13.80 -0.02 -3.28
CA ALA A 95 13.68 1.03 -2.27
C ALA A 95 13.80 0.51 -0.83
N VAL A 96 13.30 -0.70 -0.55
CA VAL A 96 13.30 -1.30 0.79
C VAL A 96 14.49 -2.25 0.92
N PRO A 97 15.35 -2.13 1.96
CA PRO A 97 16.44 -3.07 2.19
C PRO A 97 15.92 -4.52 2.32
N PRO A 98 16.60 -5.53 1.72
CA PRO A 98 16.14 -6.92 1.76
C PRO A 98 15.87 -7.48 3.16
N SER A 99 16.62 -7.03 4.17
CA SER A 99 16.43 -7.41 5.58
C SER A 99 15.10 -6.95 6.20
N HIS A 100 14.38 -6.06 5.52
CA HIS A 100 13.09 -5.51 5.98
C HIS A 100 11.90 -6.00 5.16
N TRP A 101 12.11 -6.74 4.06
CA TRP A 101 11.02 -7.15 3.16
C TRP A 101 9.91 -7.88 3.91
N ASN A 102 10.24 -8.95 4.64
CA ASN A 102 9.26 -9.76 5.38
C ASN A 102 8.58 -9.06 6.56
N LYS A 103 8.98 -7.82 6.90
CA LYS A 103 8.37 -6.98 7.94
C LYS A 103 7.63 -5.77 7.37
N THR A 104 7.78 -5.52 6.07
CA THR A 104 7.22 -4.36 5.40
C THR A 104 5.84 -4.73 4.87
N PRO A 105 4.74 -4.21 5.47
CA PRO A 105 3.40 -4.47 4.99
C PRO A 105 3.22 -3.87 3.59
N VAL A 106 2.63 -4.67 2.71
CA VAL A 106 2.16 -4.22 1.40
C VAL A 106 0.64 -4.25 1.36
N VAL A 107 0.05 -3.11 0.97
CA VAL A 107 -1.40 -2.96 0.87
C VAL A 107 -1.82 -2.21 -0.39
N LEU A 108 -3.02 -2.51 -0.87
CA LEU A 108 -3.67 -1.83 -1.97
C LEU A 108 -5.05 -1.33 -1.53
N LYS A 109 -5.26 -0.04 -1.75
CA LYS A 109 -6.52 0.66 -1.56
C LYS A 109 -7.04 1.07 -2.92
N ALA A 110 -8.08 0.36 -3.36
CA ALA A 110 -8.75 0.67 -4.61
C ALA A 110 -9.77 1.78 -4.40
N THR A 111 -9.81 2.74 -5.32
CA THR A 111 -10.70 3.90 -5.22
C THR A 111 -11.93 3.78 -6.13
N ALA A 112 -12.69 4.87 -6.31
CA ALA A 112 -13.94 4.95 -7.05
C ALA A 112 -13.95 4.18 -8.39
N GLY A 113 -12.82 4.17 -9.11
CA GLY A 113 -12.70 3.46 -10.38
C GLY A 113 -13.03 1.97 -10.30
N LEU A 114 -12.65 1.28 -9.21
CA LEU A 114 -12.96 -0.13 -9.02
C LEU A 114 -14.34 -0.35 -8.40
N ARG A 115 -14.85 0.59 -7.57
CA ARG A 115 -16.22 0.53 -7.04
C ARG A 115 -17.28 0.50 -8.14
N LEU A 116 -17.02 1.20 -9.25
CA LEU A 116 -17.96 1.32 -10.37
C LEU A 116 -17.94 0.12 -11.32
N LEU A 117 -17.04 -0.85 -11.11
CA LEU A 117 -16.99 -2.07 -11.92
C LEU A 117 -18.07 -3.06 -11.46
N PRO A 118 -18.55 -3.95 -12.36
CA PRO A 118 -19.31 -5.12 -11.96
C PRO A 118 -18.51 -5.93 -10.93
N GLU A 119 -19.17 -6.35 -9.85
CA GLU A 119 -18.54 -6.97 -8.67
C GLU A 119 -17.61 -8.13 -9.05
N LEU A 120 -18.04 -9.03 -9.94
CA LEU A 120 -17.23 -10.15 -10.40
C LEU A 120 -15.92 -9.71 -11.09
N LYS A 121 -15.93 -8.59 -11.82
CA LYS A 121 -14.72 -8.06 -12.48
C LYS A 121 -13.79 -7.40 -11.49
N ALA A 122 -14.36 -6.64 -10.54
CA ALA A 122 -13.58 -6.06 -9.45
C ALA A 122 -12.90 -7.15 -8.62
N GLN A 123 -13.65 -8.17 -8.19
CA GLN A 123 -13.09 -9.29 -7.43
C GLN A 123 -12.04 -10.07 -8.23
N ALA A 124 -12.26 -10.31 -9.53
CA ALA A 124 -11.26 -10.97 -10.37
C ALA A 124 -9.94 -10.18 -10.42
N LEU A 125 -10.01 -8.84 -10.54
CA LEU A 125 -8.83 -7.97 -10.46
C LEU A 125 -8.14 -8.04 -9.10
N LEU A 126 -8.89 -7.83 -8.01
CA LEU A 126 -8.34 -7.81 -6.66
C LEU A 126 -7.74 -9.16 -6.27
N SER A 127 -8.33 -10.27 -6.71
CA SER A 127 -7.75 -11.61 -6.50
C SER A 127 -6.42 -11.80 -7.23
N GLN A 128 -6.27 -11.27 -8.45
CA GLN A 128 -4.97 -11.28 -9.12
C GLN A 128 -3.93 -10.42 -8.39
N VAL A 129 -4.33 -9.28 -7.82
CA VAL A 129 -3.45 -8.46 -6.96
C VAL A 129 -3.02 -9.23 -5.71
N ARG A 130 -3.95 -9.90 -5.01
CA ARG A 130 -3.62 -10.71 -3.84
C ARG A 130 -2.57 -11.77 -4.18
N MET A 131 -2.75 -12.50 -5.28
CA MET A 131 -1.75 -13.48 -5.73
C MET A 131 -0.37 -12.85 -6.00
N VAL A 132 -0.32 -11.63 -6.53
CA VAL A 132 0.94 -10.90 -6.73
C VAL A 132 1.59 -10.52 -5.41
N PHE A 133 0.80 -10.14 -4.40
CA PHE A 133 1.32 -9.81 -3.07
C PHE A 133 1.84 -11.05 -2.34
N GLU A 134 1.10 -12.16 -2.37
CA GLU A 134 1.51 -13.45 -1.76
C GLU A 134 2.79 -14.01 -2.38
N ASP A 135 3.02 -13.76 -3.67
CA ASP A 135 4.24 -14.14 -4.40
C ASP A 135 5.41 -13.16 -4.16
N SER A 136 5.18 -12.07 -3.43
CA SER A 136 6.19 -11.06 -3.11
C SER A 136 6.89 -11.39 -1.78
N PRO A 137 8.10 -10.87 -1.53
CA PRO A 137 8.80 -11.08 -0.26
C PRO A 137 8.26 -10.21 0.88
N PHE A 138 7.25 -9.38 0.61
CA PHE A 138 6.71 -8.42 1.58
C PHE A 138 5.69 -9.07 2.51
N LEU A 139 5.46 -8.44 3.66
CA LEU A 139 4.42 -8.88 4.59
C LEU A 139 3.05 -8.58 3.97
N VAL A 140 2.19 -9.59 3.86
CA VAL A 140 0.82 -9.46 3.34
C VAL A 140 -0.19 -9.59 4.48
N PRO A 141 -0.82 -8.50 4.94
CA PRO A 141 -1.88 -8.56 5.94
C PRO A 141 -3.18 -9.16 5.39
N ASP A 142 -4.06 -9.67 6.27
CA ASP A 142 -5.35 -10.27 5.88
C ASP A 142 -6.25 -9.31 5.05
N ASN A 143 -6.20 -8.01 5.37
CA ASN A 143 -6.92 -6.93 4.66
C ASN A 143 -6.00 -6.14 3.72
N SER A 144 -5.00 -6.81 3.14
CA SER A 144 -4.00 -6.19 2.25
C SER A 144 -4.62 -5.56 1.02
N VAL A 145 -5.71 -6.11 0.49
CA VAL A 145 -6.36 -5.61 -0.74
C VAL A 145 -7.82 -5.32 -0.47
N SER A 146 -8.17 -4.04 -0.47
CA SER A 146 -9.53 -3.56 -0.14
C SER A 146 -9.96 -2.39 -1.03
N ILE A 147 -11.27 -2.28 -1.28
CA ILE A 147 -11.85 -1.11 -1.92
C ILE A 147 -12.23 -0.11 -0.82
N MET A 148 -11.79 1.14 -0.95
CA MET A 148 -12.17 2.20 -0.03
C MET A 148 -13.64 2.55 -0.23
N ASP A 149 -14.34 2.85 0.87
CA ASP A 149 -15.66 3.50 0.79
C ASP A 149 -15.48 4.99 0.43
N GLY A 150 -16.44 5.55 -0.34
CA GLY A 150 -16.37 6.91 -0.88
C GLY A 150 -16.36 7.98 0.20
N SER A 151 -16.86 7.66 1.39
CA SER A 151 -16.77 8.50 2.60
C SER A 151 -15.32 8.78 3.02
N TYR A 152 -14.39 7.84 2.77
CA TYR A 152 -12.96 7.97 3.09
C TYR A 152 -12.13 8.56 1.96
N GLU A 153 -12.62 8.53 0.72
CA GLU A 153 -11.97 9.21 -0.41
C GLU A 153 -12.15 10.73 -0.37
N GLY A 154 -13.24 11.21 0.25
CA GLY A 154 -13.55 12.62 0.42
C GLY A 154 -12.97 13.25 1.69
N ALA A 155 -12.33 12.47 2.57
CA ALA A 155 -11.64 12.97 3.75
C ALA A 155 -10.30 13.64 3.37
N SER A 156 -10.36 14.66 2.51
CA SER A 156 -9.51 15.83 2.68
C SER A 156 -9.94 16.44 4.02
N TYR A 157 -9.28 16.06 5.11
CA TYR A 157 -9.46 16.71 6.39
C TYR A 157 -9.21 18.21 6.17
N LYS A 158 -10.27 19.02 6.33
CA LYS A 158 -10.15 20.46 6.49
C LYS A 158 -9.24 20.78 7.67
#